data_AF-Q15BG2-F1
#
_entry.id   AF-Q15BG2-F1
#
_cell.length_a   1.000
_cell.length_b   1.000
_cell.length_c   1.000
_cell.angle_alpha   90.00
_cell.angle_beta   90.00
_cell.angle_gamma   90.00
#
_symmetry.space_group_name_H-M   'P 1'
#
loop_
_entity.id
_entity.type
_entity.pdbx_description
1 polymer ?
#
loop_
_entity_poly.entity_id
_entity_poly.type
_entity_poly.pdbx_seq_one_letter_code
_entity_poly.pdbx_strand_id
1 'polypeptide(L)'
;IDEKWFNLTRKSEKYYMLADEDEPTRTCKSKNNIPKIMFLTAVTRPRFDVNGNFTFDGKIGRFPLVTYEPAKRSSVTRSAGTMEVKPIASVTKEVTRAFMVNKVLPAIRAKWPREDVNRPIYIQQDNA
;
A
#
# COMPACT_ATOMS: atom_id res chain seq x y z
N ILE A 1 13.53 -0.46 -1.85
CA ILE A 1 12.13 0.00 -1.65
C ILE A 1 11.72 0.71 -2.92
N ASP A 2 10.42 0.70 -3.25
CA ASP A 2 9.92 1.09 -4.56
C ASP A 2 8.49 1.66 -4.46
N GLU A 3 8.17 2.60 -5.32
CA GLU A 3 6.90 3.32 -5.40
C GLU A 3 6.04 2.75 -6.54
N LYS A 4 4.87 2.19 -6.23
CA LYS A 4 4.03 1.55 -7.26
C LYS A 4 2.57 1.99 -7.24
N TRP A 5 2.08 2.39 -8.41
CA TRP A 5 0.66 2.69 -8.64
C TRP A 5 -0.17 1.41 -8.78
N PHE A 6 -1.26 1.33 -8.02
CA PHE A 6 -2.30 0.30 -8.15
C PHE A 6 -3.64 0.96 -8.47
N ASN A 7 -4.45 0.30 -9.29
CA ASN A 7 -5.83 0.74 -9.60
C ASN A 7 -6.76 0.08 -8.57
N LEU A 8 -7.68 0.84 -7.96
CA LEU A 8 -8.55 0.37 -6.86
C LEU A 8 -9.43 -0.84 -7.24
N THR A 9 -9.79 -0.94 -8.52
CA THR A 9 -10.54 -2.05 -9.13
C THR A 9 -10.04 -2.23 -10.56
N ARG A 10 -10.17 -3.43 -11.14
CA ARG A 10 -9.92 -3.64 -12.57
C ARG A 10 -11.07 -3.06 -13.41
N LYS A 11 -10.91 -3.06 -14.73
CA LYS A 11 -11.92 -2.55 -15.68
C LYS A 11 -13.11 -3.50 -15.78
N SER A 12 -12.83 -4.79 -15.78
CA SER A 12 -13.74 -5.92 -15.64
C SER A 12 -13.08 -6.94 -14.72
N GLU A 13 -13.90 -7.61 -13.91
CA GLU A 13 -13.50 -8.72 -13.04
C GLU A 13 -14.50 -9.86 -13.28
N LYS A 14 -14.04 -11.11 -13.14
CA LYS A 14 -14.90 -12.29 -13.15
C LYS A 14 -14.86 -12.88 -11.76
N TYR A 15 -16.02 -13.10 -11.17
CA TYR A 15 -16.16 -13.74 -9.88
C TYR A 15 -16.74 -15.14 -10.10
N TYR A 16 -16.24 -16.12 -9.35
CA TYR A 16 -16.96 -17.38 -9.14
C TYR A 16 -17.75 -17.16 -7.85
N MET A 17 -19.06 -17.34 -7.91
CA MET A 17 -19.98 -17.13 -6.79
C MET A 17 -20.72 -18.43 -6.52
N LEU A 18 -21.13 -18.62 -5.27
CA LEU A 18 -22.11 -19.66 -4.93
C LEU A 18 -23.51 -19.25 -5.40
N ALA A 19 -24.45 -20.19 -5.47
CA ALA A 19 -25.81 -19.93 -5.98
C ALA A 19 -26.64 -19.00 -5.06
N ASP A 20 -26.19 -18.89 -3.82
CA ASP A 20 -26.79 -18.22 -2.66
C ASP A 20 -25.98 -16.99 -2.20
N GLU A 21 -24.98 -16.56 -2.98
CA GLU A 21 -24.13 -15.39 -2.69
C GLU A 21 -24.59 -14.14 -3.46
N ASP A 22 -24.70 -13.00 -2.76
CA ASP A 22 -25.09 -11.71 -3.36
C ASP A 22 -24.06 -11.21 -4.38
N GLU A 23 -24.53 -10.63 -5.50
CA GLU A 23 -23.65 -10.15 -6.56
C GLU A 23 -22.74 -8.98 -6.06
N PRO A 24 -21.41 -9.05 -6.25
CA PRO A 24 -20.47 -8.08 -5.70
C PRO A 24 -20.68 -6.68 -6.27
N THR A 25 -21.21 -5.79 -5.43
CA THR A 25 -21.58 -4.42 -5.82
C THR A 25 -20.35 -3.56 -6.11
N ARG A 26 -20.16 -3.18 -7.38
CA ARG A 26 -19.07 -2.29 -7.82
C ARG A 26 -19.48 -0.82 -7.84
N THR A 27 -18.95 -0.02 -6.92
CA THR A 27 -19.25 1.42 -6.78
C THR A 27 -18.65 2.31 -7.88
N CYS A 28 -17.62 1.84 -8.59
CA CYS A 28 -16.95 2.60 -9.66
C CYS A 28 -17.72 2.53 -11.00
N LYS A 29 -18.57 3.52 -11.26
CA LYS A 29 -19.45 3.58 -12.45
C LYS A 29 -18.74 3.68 -13.81
N SER A 30 -17.49 4.16 -13.89
CA SER A 30 -16.78 4.32 -15.17
C SER A 30 -15.30 3.94 -15.10
N LYS A 31 -14.79 3.39 -16.21
CA LYS A 31 -13.39 3.01 -16.41
C LYS A 31 -12.41 4.20 -16.33
N ASN A 32 -12.87 5.40 -16.66
CA ASN A 32 -12.04 6.62 -16.65
C ASN A 32 -11.87 7.18 -15.23
N ASN A 33 -12.79 6.86 -14.31
CA ASN A 33 -12.82 7.37 -12.94
C ASN A 33 -12.37 6.31 -11.92
N ILE A 34 -11.66 5.26 -12.33
CA ILE A 34 -11.08 4.28 -11.39
C ILE A 34 -9.94 4.97 -10.62
N PRO A 35 -10.02 5.10 -9.29
CA PRO A 35 -8.95 5.70 -8.51
C PRO A 35 -7.66 4.88 -8.61
N LYS A 36 -6.53 5.58 -8.73
CA LYS A 36 -5.19 4.99 -8.59
C LYS A 36 -4.60 5.42 -7.26
N ILE A 37 -4.02 4.49 -6.52
CA ILE A 37 -3.33 4.74 -5.25
C ILE A 37 -1.88 4.32 -5.42
N MET A 38 -0.94 5.20 -5.09
CA MET A 38 0.47 4.83 -5.03
C MET A 38 0.77 4.21 -3.65
N PHE A 39 1.59 3.17 -3.63
CA PHE A 39 2.12 2.59 -2.42
C PHE A 39 3.64 2.58 -2.44
N LEU A 40 4.27 3.11 -1.39
CA LEU A 40 5.67 2.85 -1.10
C LEU A 40 5.77 1.44 -0.50
N THR A 41 6.54 0.57 -1.15
CA THR A 41 6.67 -0.84 -0.78
C THR A 41 8.10 -1.15 -0.31
N ALA A 42 8.20 -1.74 0.87
CA ALA A 42 9.44 -2.23 1.44
C ALA A 42 9.45 -3.76 1.46
N VAL A 43 10.41 -4.35 0.76
CA VAL A 43 10.67 -5.79 0.72
C VAL A 43 12.18 -6.04 0.80
N THR A 44 12.55 -7.20 1.30
CA THR A 44 13.91 -7.74 1.30
C THR A 44 13.91 -9.13 0.67
N ARG A 45 15.08 -9.76 0.54
CA ARG A 45 15.15 -11.19 0.20
C ARG A 45 14.52 -12.01 1.32
N PRO A 46 13.62 -12.97 1.02
CA PRO A 46 13.19 -13.99 1.98
C PRO A 46 14.37 -14.84 2.44
N ARG A 47 14.22 -15.51 3.59
CA ARG A 47 15.21 -16.41 4.18
C ARG A 47 14.59 -17.75 4.52
N PHE A 48 15.41 -18.78 4.43
CA PHE A 48 15.04 -20.17 4.62
C PHE A 48 16.00 -20.83 5.60
N ASP A 49 15.51 -21.82 6.37
CA ASP A 49 16.37 -22.70 7.15
C ASP A 49 17.04 -23.77 6.25
N VAL A 50 17.86 -24.62 6.87
CA VAL A 50 18.58 -25.71 6.18
C VAL A 50 17.62 -26.77 5.59
N ASN A 51 16.37 -26.81 6.06
CA ASN A 51 15.33 -27.75 5.62
C ASN A 51 14.41 -27.14 4.55
N GLY A 52 14.62 -25.88 4.15
CA GLY A 52 13.80 -25.16 3.17
C GLY A 52 12.54 -24.48 3.73
N ASN A 53 12.37 -24.41 5.05
CA ASN A 53 11.25 -23.69 5.68
C ASN A 53 11.50 -22.18 5.69
N PHE A 54 10.47 -21.37 5.46
CA PHE A 54 10.56 -19.91 5.59
C PHE A 54 10.84 -19.49 7.04
N THR A 55 12.02 -18.90 7.29
CA THR A 55 12.33 -18.23 8.56
C THR A 55 11.99 -16.75 8.52
N PHE A 56 12.02 -16.14 7.32
CA PHE A 56 11.63 -14.75 7.10
C PHE A 56 11.05 -14.56 5.70
N ASP A 57 9.85 -13.99 5.60
CA ASP A 57 9.14 -13.85 4.31
C ASP A 57 9.61 -12.65 3.47
N GLY A 58 10.48 -11.81 4.03
CA GLY A 58 11.01 -10.60 3.40
C GLY A 58 10.01 -9.44 3.24
N LYS A 59 8.78 -9.54 3.77
CA LYS A 59 7.72 -8.53 3.57
C LYS A 59 7.69 -7.51 4.70
N ILE A 60 8.51 -6.45 4.58
CA ILE A 60 8.55 -5.36 5.55
C ILE A 60 7.20 -4.62 5.61
N GLY A 61 6.72 -4.06 4.48
CA GLY A 61 5.47 -3.32 4.50
C GLY A 61 5.06 -2.70 3.17
N ARG A 62 3.81 -2.23 3.12
CA ARG A 62 3.23 -1.53 1.98
C ARG A 62 2.45 -0.33 2.53
N PHE A 63 2.86 0.88 2.16
CA PHE A 63 2.39 2.13 2.77
C PHE A 63 1.65 2.98 1.73
N PRO A 64 0.34 3.20 1.86
CA PRO A 64 -0.41 4.02 0.90
C PRO A 64 0.00 5.49 1.00
N LEU A 65 0.35 6.09 -0.14
CA LEU A 65 0.62 7.52 -0.28
C LEU A 65 -0.72 8.24 -0.51
N VAL A 66 -1.39 8.57 0.59
CA VAL A 66 -2.73 9.16 0.62
C VAL A 66 -2.82 10.34 1.58
N THR A 67 -3.63 11.33 1.22
CA THR A 67 -4.10 12.39 2.12
C THR A 67 -5.49 12.07 2.66
N TYR A 68 -5.81 12.64 3.82
CA TYR A 68 -7.15 12.62 4.40
C TYR A 68 -7.72 14.04 4.26
N GLU A 69 -8.73 14.21 3.44
CA GLU A 69 -9.36 15.51 3.16
C GLU A 69 -10.87 15.46 3.41
N PRO A 70 -11.49 16.47 4.04
CA PRO A 70 -12.93 16.54 4.15
C PRO A 70 -13.61 16.69 2.78
N ALA A 71 -14.74 16.01 2.60
CA ALA A 71 -15.58 16.08 1.41
C ALA A 71 -16.07 17.51 1.18
N LYS A 72 -15.63 18.16 0.09
CA LYS A 72 -15.96 19.57 -0.21
C LYS A 72 -17.42 19.80 -0.65
N ARG A 73 -18.13 18.73 -1.03
CA ARG A 73 -19.55 18.75 -1.43
C ARG A 73 -20.24 17.50 -0.91
N SER A 74 -21.51 17.63 -0.55
CA SER A 74 -22.37 16.48 -0.34
C SER A 74 -22.65 15.77 -1.68
N SER A 75 -22.84 14.46 -1.61
CA SER A 75 -23.44 13.65 -2.67
C SER A 75 -24.37 12.61 -2.04
N VAL A 76 -25.12 11.86 -2.86
CA VAL A 76 -26.09 10.86 -2.41
C VAL A 76 -25.51 9.87 -1.38
N THR A 77 -24.21 9.59 -1.43
CA THR A 77 -23.53 8.61 -0.58
C THR A 77 -22.61 9.21 0.49
N ARG A 78 -22.50 10.55 0.61
CA ARG A 78 -21.67 11.20 1.64
C ARG A 78 -22.09 12.65 1.92
N SER A 79 -22.15 13.05 3.17
CA SER A 79 -22.28 14.45 3.58
C SER A 79 -20.99 15.23 3.31
N ALA A 80 -21.10 16.55 3.12
CA ALA A 80 -19.95 17.43 3.16
C ALA A 80 -19.26 17.33 4.53
N GLY A 81 -17.93 17.45 4.57
CA GLY A 81 -17.13 17.30 5.80
C GLY A 81 -16.72 15.86 6.14
N THR A 82 -17.30 14.82 5.52
CA THR A 82 -16.85 13.43 5.69
C THR A 82 -15.38 13.29 5.29
N MET A 83 -14.52 12.71 6.13
CA MET A 83 -13.11 12.53 5.80
C MET A 83 -12.92 11.50 4.69
N GLU A 84 -12.34 11.92 3.57
CA GLU A 84 -12.05 11.08 2.41
C GLU A 84 -10.56 10.76 2.31
N VAL A 85 -10.25 9.49 2.03
CA VAL A 85 -8.90 9.08 1.61
C VAL A 85 -8.73 9.46 0.13
N LYS A 86 -7.76 10.30 -0.18
CA LYS A 86 -7.41 10.67 -1.56
C LYS A 86 -5.98 10.25 -1.89
N PRO A 87 -5.70 9.81 -3.12
CA PRO A 87 -4.33 9.60 -3.57
C PRO A 87 -3.53 10.92 -3.49
N ILE A 88 -2.28 10.85 -3.05
CA ILE A 88 -1.37 12.00 -3.12
C ILE A 88 -1.20 12.43 -4.59
N ALA A 89 -1.41 13.73 -4.85
CA ALA A 89 -1.35 14.30 -6.20
C ALA A 89 0.08 14.42 -6.76
N SER A 90 1.08 14.60 -5.88
CA SER A 90 2.51 14.64 -6.21
C SER A 90 3.32 14.08 -5.05
N VAL A 91 4.20 13.12 -5.32
CA VAL A 91 5.12 12.56 -4.33
C VAL A 91 6.40 13.37 -4.38
N THR A 92 6.58 14.22 -3.38
CA THR A 92 7.81 15.01 -3.23
C THR A 92 8.83 14.28 -2.36
N LYS A 93 10.09 14.71 -2.44
CA LYS A 93 11.20 14.19 -1.63
C LYS A 93 10.90 14.25 -0.12
N GLU A 94 10.19 15.28 0.33
CA GLU A 94 9.78 15.48 1.72
C GLU A 94 8.76 14.43 2.14
N VAL A 95 7.79 14.11 1.27
CA VAL A 95 6.80 13.06 1.50
C VAL A 95 7.49 11.70 1.61
N THR A 96 8.31 11.31 0.63
CA THR A 96 9.03 10.01 0.67
C THR A 96 9.97 9.93 1.88
N ARG A 97 10.67 11.01 2.23
CA ARG A 97 11.51 11.08 3.45
C ARG A 97 10.67 10.92 4.72
N ALA A 98 9.52 11.59 4.82
CA ALA A 98 8.63 11.48 5.98
C ALA A 98 8.05 10.07 6.11
N PHE A 99 7.68 9.41 5.00
CA PHE A 99 7.26 8.01 5.01
C PHE A 99 8.41 7.07 5.39
N MET A 100 9.63 7.32 4.91
CA MET A 100 10.80 6.52 5.29
C MET A 100 11.03 6.56 6.80
N VAL A 101 11.11 7.75 7.39
CA VAL A 101 11.38 7.95 8.82
C VAL A 101 10.22 7.43 9.70
N ASN A 102 8.97 7.77 9.37
CA ASN A 102 7.83 7.53 10.25
C ASN A 102 7.11 6.19 10.01
N LYS A 103 7.37 5.50 8.90
CA LYS A 103 6.69 4.24 8.52
C LYS A 103 7.65 3.12 8.17
N VAL A 104 8.61 3.36 7.26
CA VAL A 104 9.51 2.29 6.77
C VAL A 104 10.50 1.86 7.84
N LEU A 105 11.26 2.78 8.44
CA LEU A 105 12.27 2.44 9.46
C LEU A 105 11.65 1.76 10.71
N PRO A 106 10.51 2.20 11.25
CA PRO A 106 9.82 1.46 12.32
C PRO A 106 9.37 0.06 11.90
N ALA A 107 8.86 -0.12 10.68
CA ALA A 107 8.44 -1.43 10.19
C ALA A 107 9.63 -2.38 9.94
N ILE A 108 10.78 -1.85 9.47
CA ILE A 108 12.04 -2.59 9.42
C ILE A 108 12.39 -3.07 10.83
N ARG A 109 12.52 -2.15 11.81
CA ARG A 109 12.89 -2.48 13.19
C ARG A 109 11.94 -3.49 13.85
N ALA A 110 10.64 -3.42 13.58
CA ALA A 110 9.64 -4.32 14.15
C ALA A 110 9.67 -5.74 13.56
N LYS A 111 10.10 -5.90 12.30
CA LYS A 111 10.09 -7.18 11.58
C LYS A 111 11.47 -7.79 11.33
N TRP A 112 12.55 -7.08 11.62
CA TRP A 112 13.89 -7.56 11.29
C TRP A 112 14.22 -8.86 12.03
N PRO A 113 14.84 -9.86 11.36
CA PRO A 113 15.29 -11.08 12.00
C PRO A 113 16.21 -10.81 13.20
N ARG A 114 15.95 -11.47 14.34
CA ARG A 114 16.74 -11.29 15.58
C ARG A 114 18.22 -11.67 15.42
N GLU A 115 18.50 -12.62 14.53
CA GLU A 115 19.84 -13.06 14.11
C GLU A 115 20.74 -11.93 13.56
N ASP A 116 20.15 -10.86 13.05
CA ASP A 116 20.86 -9.71 12.46
C ASP A 116 20.80 -8.44 13.33
N VAL A 117 20.35 -8.55 14.59
CA VAL A 117 20.43 -7.43 15.52
C VAL A 117 21.90 -7.03 15.66
N ASN A 118 22.20 -5.75 15.40
CA ASN A 118 23.53 -5.13 15.29
C ASN A 118 24.25 -5.25 13.93
N ARG A 119 23.66 -5.87 12.90
CA ARG A 119 24.21 -5.79 11.53
C ARG A 119 23.72 -4.53 10.79
N PRO A 120 24.54 -3.90 9.93
CA PRO A 120 24.11 -2.77 9.12
C PRO A 120 23.02 -3.18 8.13
N ILE A 121 21.95 -2.38 8.07
CA ILE A 121 20.83 -2.58 7.13
C ILE A 121 21.00 -1.62 5.96
N TYR A 122 21.25 -2.17 4.76
CA TYR A 122 21.34 -1.40 3.53
C TYR A 122 19.94 -1.24 2.91
N ILE A 123 19.51 0.01 2.73
CA ILE A 123 18.25 0.34 2.05
C ILE A 123 18.60 0.81 0.64
N GLN A 124 18.16 0.06 -0.36
CA GLN A 124 18.27 0.45 -1.77
C GLN A 124 17.02 1.22 -2.21
N GLN A 125 17.22 2.28 -2.99
CA GLN A 125 16.20 2.99 -3.78
C GLN A 125 16.69 3.09 -5.23
N ASP A 126 15.81 3.50 -6.13
CA ASP A 126 16.21 4.08 -7.41
C ASP A 126 16.68 5.54 -7.23
N ASN A 127 16.97 6.22 -8.34
CA ASN A 127 17.53 7.57 -8.36
C ASN A 127 16.53 8.59 -8.93
N ALA A 128 15.25 8.41 -8.59
CA ALA A 128 14.10 9.21 -9.04
C ALA A 128 13.94 10.54 -8.30
#